data_AF-M0C8T6-F1
#
_entry.id   AF-M0C8T6-F1
#
_cell.length_a   1.000
_cell.length_b   1.000
_cell.length_c   1.000
_cell.angle_alpha   90.00
_cell.angle_beta   90.00
_cell.angle_gamma   90.00
#
_symmetry.space_group_name_H-M   'P 1'
#
loop_
_entity.id
_entity.type
_entity.pdbx_description
1 polymer ?
#
loop_
_entity_poly.entity_id
_entity_poly.type
_entity_poly.pdbx_seq_one_letter_code
_entity_poly.pdbx_strand_id
1 'polypeptide(L)'
;MSALRLNIYLFANDLPVQPIRSCIRIIQDSSFSAVSETDRNQEFVFGTKKQSGSGYGDWETAAELQTLVERIQSTGTGRIKFWSPEEYEFHLYVRLCGSDTRVSPPVWIWGPHARMFSTDEFARERVEHRTEMLVDLFVRLVTLFEPWYAFTHAYDEQPSGIVPDDSPPESGIERLPWLSFFGSEWYDRFGGRDRLLAAPAWKVHSMDTGILIREHDFPTANYADIDRGSPLSTYEYLFEQRSLSELRAERQRKKNTVRDPFLELEPGDRGCDIVACKTHISPDTTEDDYREITDRFDTNDRCYVLWVQRDEHDRLREVDTGLFVRRLVDATGTPIGDRPEHVPPERELISLSVRNELDSWPVEFFEMETEDEPSTAGRVFGLHRVPADGFWRHGDECPRELLEKTE
;
A
#
# COMPACT_ATOMS: atom_id res chain seq x y z
N MET A 1 12.65 -14.39 -2.53
CA MET A 1 11.94 -13.10 -2.60
C MET A 1 12.89 -12.04 -2.11
N SER A 2 13.09 -10.96 -2.86
CA SER A 2 13.86 -9.83 -2.35
C SER A 2 13.14 -9.24 -1.14
N ALA A 3 13.91 -8.72 -0.20
CA ALA A 3 13.43 -8.31 1.11
C ALA A 3 13.24 -6.80 1.11
N LEU A 4 11.99 -6.32 0.97
CA LEU A 4 11.65 -4.90 0.94
C LEU A 4 12.45 -4.11 1.97
N ARG A 5 13.19 -3.08 1.52
CA ARG A 5 14.05 -2.26 2.37
C ARG A 5 13.62 -0.83 2.37
N LEU A 6 13.72 -0.23 3.54
CA LEU A 6 13.48 1.19 3.68
C LEU A 6 14.69 1.97 3.15
N ASN A 7 14.44 2.94 2.28
CA ASN A 7 15.44 3.83 1.72
C ASN A 7 15.01 5.28 1.91
N ILE A 8 15.98 6.19 2.04
CA ILE A 8 15.76 7.64 2.05
C ILE A 8 16.59 8.26 0.93
N TYR A 9 16.03 9.18 0.16
CA TYR A 9 16.74 9.92 -0.88
C TYR A 9 16.54 11.42 -0.69
N LEU A 10 17.62 12.18 -0.83
CA LEU A 10 17.60 13.64 -0.76
C LEU A 10 18.21 14.20 -2.05
N PHE A 11 17.41 14.95 -2.79
CA PHE A 11 17.81 15.65 -4.01
C PHE A 11 18.05 17.11 -3.68
N ALA A 12 19.32 17.50 -3.60
CA ALA A 12 19.75 18.86 -3.29
C ALA A 12 20.70 19.35 -4.38
N ASN A 13 20.65 20.66 -4.65
CA ASN A 13 21.55 21.30 -5.62
C ASN A 13 22.94 21.51 -5.00
N ASP A 14 22.97 21.88 -3.73
CA ASP A 14 24.18 22.17 -2.97
C ASP A 14 24.23 21.32 -1.72
N LEU A 15 25.45 21.00 -1.28
CA LEU A 15 25.70 20.34 -0.01
C LEU A 15 26.23 21.36 1.01
N PRO A 16 25.90 21.21 2.30
CA PRO A 16 26.47 22.04 3.36
C PRO A 16 27.99 21.86 3.41
N VAL A 17 28.70 22.83 4.00
CA VAL A 17 30.17 22.90 4.02
C VAL A 17 30.86 21.65 4.57
N GLN A 18 30.26 20.98 5.56
CA GLN A 18 30.79 19.76 6.17
C GLN A 18 29.73 18.64 6.20
N PRO A 19 29.29 18.14 5.03
CA PRO A 19 28.06 17.35 4.92
C PRO A 19 28.16 16.02 5.67
N ILE A 20 29.33 15.36 5.62
CA ILE A 20 29.58 14.11 6.33
C ILE A 20 29.51 14.31 7.84
N ARG A 21 30.18 15.35 8.35
CA ARG A 21 30.24 15.63 9.79
C ARG A 21 28.85 16.00 10.31
N SER A 22 28.11 16.82 9.57
CA SER A 22 26.75 17.20 9.92
C SER A 22 25.80 16.00 9.90
N CYS A 23 25.89 15.11 8.90
CA CYS A 23 25.14 13.85 8.88
C CYS A 23 25.39 13.00 10.13
N ILE A 24 26.66 12.76 10.48
CA ILE A 24 27.00 11.90 11.62
C ILE A 24 26.45 12.49 12.93
N ARG A 25 26.53 13.81 13.09
CA ARG A 25 25.91 14.48 14.25
C ARG A 25 24.41 14.29 14.28
N ILE A 26 23.72 14.49 13.15
CA ILE A 26 22.27 14.28 13.07
C ILE A 26 21.88 12.84 13.41
N ILE A 27 22.62 11.85 12.88
CA ILE A 27 22.40 10.44 13.18
C ILE A 27 22.49 10.23 14.71
N GLN A 28 23.55 10.72 15.35
CA GLN A 28 23.76 10.63 16.79
C GLN A 28 22.67 11.34 17.60
N ASP A 29 22.29 12.56 17.20
CA ASP A 29 21.24 13.34 17.86
C ASP A 29 19.83 12.73 17.67
N SER A 30 19.65 11.87 16.66
CA SER A 30 18.40 11.13 16.38
C SER A 30 18.36 9.77 17.09
N SER A 31 19.20 9.56 18.11
CA SER A 31 19.34 8.31 18.87
C SER A 31 19.87 7.11 18.05
N PHE A 32 20.46 7.32 16.88
CA PHE A 32 21.19 6.27 16.16
C PHE A 32 22.66 6.31 16.56
N SER A 33 23.34 5.16 16.50
CA SER A 33 24.78 5.10 16.71
C SER A 33 25.53 5.10 15.39
N ALA A 34 26.57 5.94 15.26
CA ALA A 34 27.50 5.91 14.13
C ALA A 34 28.67 4.92 14.31
N VAL A 35 28.71 4.23 15.46
CA VAL A 35 29.71 3.23 15.82
C VAL A 35 28.98 1.96 16.29
N SER A 36 29.48 0.78 15.93
CA SER A 36 28.78 -0.44 16.35
C SER A 36 28.98 -0.69 17.84
N GLU A 37 27.90 -0.92 18.60
CA GLU A 37 28.01 -1.30 20.02
C GLU A 37 28.56 -2.73 20.18
N THR A 38 28.39 -3.56 19.16
CA THR A 38 28.95 -4.92 19.12
C THR A 38 30.45 -4.93 18.81
N ASP A 39 30.99 -3.83 18.28
CA ASP A 39 32.42 -3.65 18.09
C ASP A 39 33.06 -3.07 19.36
N ARG A 40 34.01 -3.81 19.94
CA ARG A 40 34.70 -3.44 21.18
C ARG A 40 35.50 -2.14 21.06
N ASN A 41 35.84 -1.73 19.84
CA ASN A 41 36.67 -0.55 19.60
C ASN A 41 35.86 0.73 19.36
N GLN A 42 34.52 0.66 19.27
CA GLN A 42 33.64 1.79 18.98
C GLN A 42 34.11 2.63 17.78
N GLU A 43 34.51 1.96 16.70
CA GLU A 43 35.02 2.60 15.49
C GLU A 43 33.90 2.92 14.49
N PHE A 44 34.11 3.99 13.71
CA PHE A 44 33.29 4.29 12.54
C PHE A 44 33.57 3.26 11.45
N VAL A 45 32.53 2.65 10.89
CA VAL A 45 32.67 1.72 9.74
C VAL A 45 32.23 2.44 8.47
N PHE A 46 33.14 2.58 7.51
CA PHE A 46 32.90 3.36 6.29
C PHE A 46 33.53 2.70 5.06
N GLY A 47 33.20 3.18 3.87
CA GLY A 47 33.82 2.72 2.64
C GLY A 47 33.90 3.85 1.62
N THR A 48 34.97 3.86 0.84
CA THR A 48 35.19 4.82 -0.25
C THR A 48 35.14 4.13 -1.61
N LYS A 49 35.00 4.89 -2.70
CA LYS A 49 34.99 4.33 -4.06
C LYS A 49 36.37 3.73 -4.41
N LYS A 50 36.42 2.56 -5.06
CA LYS A 50 37.69 1.96 -5.50
C LYS A 50 38.36 2.87 -6.54
N GLN A 51 39.68 3.02 -6.46
CA GLN A 51 40.46 3.78 -7.46
C GLN A 51 40.41 3.14 -8.86
N SER A 52 40.13 1.83 -8.97
CA SER A 52 40.27 1.03 -10.19
C SER A 52 38.96 0.60 -10.87
N GLY A 53 37.78 1.10 -10.49
CA GLY A 53 36.54 0.69 -11.16
C GLY A 53 35.22 1.23 -10.62
N SER A 54 34.11 0.64 -11.09
CA SER A 54 32.75 0.89 -10.62
C SER A 54 32.48 0.16 -9.30
N GLY A 55 32.13 0.91 -8.25
CA GLY A 55 31.70 0.35 -6.96
C GLY A 55 32.53 0.81 -5.76
N TYR A 56 32.02 0.49 -4.57
CA TYR A 56 32.70 0.78 -3.31
C TYR A 56 33.81 -0.25 -3.01
N GLY A 57 34.83 0.22 -2.31
CA GLY A 57 35.85 -0.60 -1.67
C GLY A 57 35.27 -1.48 -0.56
N ASP A 58 36.15 -2.29 0.02
CA ASP A 58 35.84 -3.01 1.26
C ASP A 58 35.58 -2.01 2.39
N TRP A 59 34.92 -2.48 3.45
CA TRP A 59 34.68 -1.65 4.62
C TRP A 59 36.00 -1.38 5.37
N GLU A 60 36.26 -0.10 5.63
CA GLU A 60 37.35 0.45 6.43
C GLU A 60 36.81 0.84 7.82
N THR A 61 37.69 0.91 8.81
CA THR A 61 37.35 1.46 10.14
C THR A 61 38.20 2.68 10.48
N ALA A 62 37.65 3.59 11.29
CA ALA A 62 38.38 4.73 11.86
C ALA A 62 37.90 5.00 13.27
N ALA A 63 38.82 5.22 14.21
CA ALA A 63 38.49 5.65 15.57
C ALA A 63 38.09 7.14 15.63
N GLU A 64 38.63 7.96 14.73
CA GLU A 64 38.39 9.40 14.71
C GLU A 64 37.51 9.83 13.53
N LEU A 65 36.47 10.62 13.83
CA LEU A 65 35.56 11.18 12.83
C LEU A 65 36.30 11.99 11.76
N GLN A 66 37.37 12.70 12.14
CA GLN A 66 38.14 13.52 11.21
C GLN A 66 38.80 12.67 10.11
N THR A 67 39.35 11.52 10.48
CA THR A 67 39.96 10.56 9.53
C THR A 67 38.94 10.08 8.50
N LEU A 68 37.74 9.70 8.94
CA LEU A 68 36.63 9.31 8.05
C LEU A 68 36.25 10.46 7.10
N VAL A 69 36.10 11.67 7.63
CA VAL A 69 35.72 12.86 6.84
C VAL A 69 36.74 13.14 5.74
N GLU A 70 38.02 13.20 6.09
CA GLU A 70 39.11 13.44 5.13
C GLU A 70 39.16 12.35 4.05
N ARG A 71 38.94 11.10 4.45
CA ARG A 71 38.96 9.95 3.54
C ARG A 71 37.83 10.01 2.51
N ILE A 72 36.61 10.30 2.93
CA ILE A 72 35.47 10.45 2.01
C ILE A 72 35.64 11.72 1.15
N GLN A 73 36.11 12.83 1.73
CA GLN A 73 36.38 14.06 0.97
C GLN A 73 37.42 13.84 -0.13
N SER A 74 38.49 13.10 0.15
CA SER A 74 39.54 12.82 -0.84
C SER A 74 39.06 12.01 -2.05
N THR A 75 38.00 11.22 -1.90
CA THR A 75 37.43 10.39 -2.96
C THR A 75 36.17 10.97 -3.59
N GLY A 76 35.61 12.03 -2.97
CA GLY A 76 34.37 12.67 -3.40
C GLY A 76 33.11 11.81 -3.23
N THR A 77 33.20 10.59 -2.72
CA THR A 77 32.06 9.69 -2.53
C THR A 77 32.35 8.67 -1.43
N GLY A 78 31.41 8.48 -0.52
CA GLY A 78 31.56 7.58 0.61
C GLY A 78 30.27 6.88 1.01
N ARG A 79 30.41 5.83 1.79
CA ARG A 79 29.32 5.18 2.52
C ARG A 79 29.73 4.97 3.97
N ILE A 80 28.78 5.05 4.90
CA ILE A 80 29.01 5.01 6.35
C ILE A 80 27.93 4.11 6.95
N LYS A 81 28.31 3.15 7.79
CA LYS A 81 27.33 2.37 8.56
C LYS A 81 26.92 3.12 9.81
N PHE A 82 25.65 2.99 10.17
CA PHE A 82 25.11 3.41 11.45
C PHE A 82 24.01 2.45 11.87
N TRP A 83 23.62 2.48 13.15
CA TRP A 83 22.71 1.51 13.75
C TRP A 83 21.60 2.21 14.52
N SER A 84 20.40 1.64 14.49
CA SER A 84 19.33 2.08 15.41
C SER A 84 19.60 1.58 16.84
N PRO A 85 18.87 2.07 17.87
CA PRO A 85 18.95 1.54 19.24
C PRO A 85 18.68 0.05 19.38
N GLU A 86 18.06 -0.55 18.36
CA GLU A 86 17.78 -1.98 18.30
C GLU A 86 18.76 -2.73 17.38
N GLU A 87 19.91 -2.13 17.08
CA GLU A 87 21.02 -2.69 16.30
C GLU A 87 20.68 -3.04 14.84
N TYR A 88 19.64 -2.41 14.27
CA TYR A 88 19.40 -2.50 12.83
C TYR A 88 20.39 -1.64 12.07
N GLU A 89 21.14 -2.24 11.14
CA GLU A 89 22.16 -1.56 10.33
C GLU A 89 21.53 -0.74 9.19
N PHE A 90 21.98 0.50 9.06
CA PHE A 90 21.70 1.44 7.98
C PHE A 90 23.01 1.88 7.33
N HIS A 91 22.97 2.20 6.04
CA HIS A 91 24.12 2.72 5.30
C HIS A 91 23.78 4.11 4.77
N LEU A 92 24.47 5.14 5.26
CA LEU A 92 24.45 6.47 4.69
C LEU A 92 25.43 6.52 3.51
N TYR A 93 24.97 7.00 2.37
CA TYR A 93 25.77 7.24 1.20
C TYR A 93 25.81 8.74 0.90
N VAL A 94 27.00 9.24 0.57
CA VAL A 94 27.24 10.66 0.27
C VAL A 94 28.07 10.77 -0.99
N ARG A 95 27.65 11.62 -1.93
CA ARG A 95 28.37 12.00 -3.14
C ARG A 95 28.63 13.51 -3.11
N LEU A 96 29.89 13.89 -2.97
CA LEU A 96 30.34 15.29 -2.85
C LEU A 96 30.65 15.95 -4.19
N CYS A 97 30.99 15.16 -5.21
CA CYS A 97 31.35 15.66 -6.53
C CYS A 97 30.28 15.30 -7.57
N GLY A 98 29.81 16.32 -8.29
CA GLY A 98 28.75 16.24 -9.28
C GLY A 98 29.01 15.18 -10.35
N SER A 99 28.07 14.25 -10.48
CA SER A 99 27.73 13.74 -11.80
C SER A 99 26.84 14.79 -12.46
N ASP A 100 27.14 15.19 -13.69
CA ASP A 100 26.35 16.13 -14.52
C ASP A 100 24.84 15.81 -14.62
N THR A 101 24.42 14.67 -14.10
CA THR A 101 23.02 14.26 -14.01
C THR A 101 22.40 14.77 -12.70
N ARG A 102 21.60 15.85 -12.78
CA ARG A 102 20.72 16.39 -11.72
C ARG A 102 19.70 15.39 -11.14
N VAL A 103 19.70 14.17 -11.68
CA VAL A 103 18.78 13.05 -11.43
C VAL A 103 19.33 12.06 -10.39
N SER A 104 20.54 12.27 -9.87
CA SER A 104 21.11 11.42 -8.82
C SER A 104 21.13 12.14 -7.47
N PRO A 105 20.54 11.56 -6.41
CA PRO A 105 20.53 12.18 -5.10
C PRO A 105 21.94 12.20 -4.52
N PRO A 106 22.45 13.36 -4.07
CA PRO A 106 23.79 13.45 -3.48
C PRO A 106 23.88 12.77 -2.10
N VAL A 107 22.73 12.56 -1.43
CA VAL A 107 22.64 11.83 -0.16
C VAL A 107 21.51 10.83 -0.23
N TRP A 108 21.80 9.58 0.14
CA TRP A 108 20.77 8.57 0.32
C TRP A 108 21.12 7.61 1.46
N ILE A 109 20.10 7.04 2.09
CA ILE A 109 20.25 6.04 3.15
C ILE A 109 19.62 4.75 2.65
N TRP A 110 20.36 3.66 2.79
CA TRP A 110 19.88 2.30 2.59
C TRP A 110 19.66 1.65 3.94
N GLY A 111 18.45 1.22 4.22
CA GLY A 111 18.02 0.76 5.53
C GLY A 111 17.89 -0.75 5.67
N PRO A 112 17.44 -1.18 6.86
CA PRO A 112 17.10 -2.56 7.14
C PRO A 112 15.82 -2.98 6.41
N HIS A 113 15.47 -4.25 6.58
CA HIS A 113 14.25 -4.82 6.03
C HIS A 113 13.01 -4.14 6.63
N ALA A 114 12.11 -3.69 5.75
CA ALA A 114 10.84 -3.02 6.06
C ALA A 114 9.94 -3.80 7.03
N ARG A 115 10.09 -5.13 7.17
CA ARG A 115 9.35 -5.95 8.14
C ARG A 115 9.45 -5.45 9.59
N MET A 116 10.51 -4.70 9.93
CA MET A 116 10.61 -4.07 11.26
C MET A 116 9.54 -3.00 11.50
N PHE A 117 8.81 -2.58 10.47
CA PHE A 117 7.68 -1.68 10.55
C PHE A 117 6.33 -2.40 10.39
N SER A 118 6.31 -3.74 10.39
CA SER A 118 5.06 -4.52 10.33
C SER A 118 4.42 -4.62 11.72
N THR A 119 3.18 -4.14 11.83
CA THR A 119 2.34 -4.33 13.01
C THR A 119 1.83 -5.75 13.19
N ASP A 120 1.97 -6.60 12.16
CA ASP A 120 1.64 -8.02 12.24
C ASP A 120 2.77 -8.82 12.90
N GLU A 121 4.02 -8.36 12.73
CA GLU A 121 5.21 -9.01 13.32
C GLU A 121 5.59 -8.45 14.69
N PHE A 122 5.34 -7.17 14.94
CA PHE A 122 5.78 -6.46 16.16
C PHE A 122 4.63 -5.69 16.80
N ALA A 123 4.71 -5.52 18.12
CA ALA A 123 3.78 -4.68 18.87
C ALA A 123 3.70 -3.26 18.28
N ARG A 124 2.48 -2.72 18.19
CA ARG A 124 2.18 -1.44 17.56
C ARG A 124 3.02 -0.30 18.14
N GLU A 125 3.18 -0.23 19.45
CA GLU A 125 3.95 0.84 20.12
C GLU A 125 5.42 0.82 19.71
N ARG A 126 5.98 -0.37 19.45
CA ARG A 126 7.36 -0.52 18.98
C ARG A 126 7.50 -0.07 17.53
N VAL A 127 6.54 -0.42 16.68
CA VAL A 127 6.48 0.03 15.28
C VAL A 127 6.32 1.56 15.22
N GLU A 128 5.44 2.13 16.04
CA GLU A 128 5.26 3.57 16.21
C GLU A 128 6.57 4.25 16.60
N HIS A 129 7.25 3.75 17.64
CA HIS A 129 8.53 4.31 18.09
C HIS A 129 9.60 4.30 16.97
N ARG A 130 9.79 3.16 16.31
CA ARG A 130 10.72 3.02 15.18
C ARG A 130 10.38 3.98 14.03
N THR A 131 9.09 4.12 13.74
CA THR A 131 8.59 4.98 12.67
C THR A 131 8.85 6.44 12.97
N GLU A 132 8.55 6.91 14.19
CA GLU A 132 8.78 8.31 14.55
C GLU A 132 10.28 8.65 14.64
N MET A 133 11.12 7.72 15.09
CA MET A 133 12.59 7.88 15.02
C MET A 133 13.08 8.11 13.59
N LEU A 134 12.53 7.35 12.64
CA LEU A 134 12.86 7.48 11.23
C LEU A 134 12.38 8.81 10.65
N VAL A 135 11.16 9.23 11.00
CA VAL A 135 10.60 10.52 10.58
C VAL A 135 11.45 11.68 11.14
N ASP A 136 11.88 11.62 12.40
CA ASP A 136 12.77 12.63 13.00
C ASP A 136 14.12 12.70 12.28
N LEU A 137 14.74 11.55 11.99
CA LEU A 137 15.97 11.49 11.19
C LEU A 137 15.76 12.14 9.81
N PHE A 138 14.67 11.80 9.13
CA PHE A 138 14.33 12.36 7.82
C PHE A 138 14.17 13.89 7.89
N VAL A 139 13.40 14.40 8.85
CA VAL A 139 13.15 15.84 9.06
C VAL A 139 14.44 16.60 9.32
N ARG A 140 15.34 16.05 10.14
CA ARG A 140 16.64 16.67 10.43
C ARG A 140 17.54 16.70 9.21
N LEU A 141 17.57 15.62 8.42
CA LEU A 141 18.33 15.57 7.17
C LEU A 141 17.78 16.56 6.14
N VAL A 142 16.46 16.64 5.99
CA VAL A 142 15.80 17.64 5.12
C VAL A 142 16.16 19.06 5.55
N THR A 143 16.13 19.35 6.85
CA THR A 143 16.53 20.66 7.38
C THR A 143 18.00 20.98 7.10
N LEU A 144 18.89 19.98 7.16
CA LEU A 144 20.31 20.17 6.92
C LEU A 144 20.66 20.40 5.44
N PHE A 145 20.04 19.61 4.56
CA PHE A 145 20.39 19.58 3.14
C PHE A 145 19.53 20.51 2.28
N GLU A 146 18.41 21.00 2.83
CA GLU A 146 17.43 21.81 2.11
C GLU A 146 17.13 21.25 0.72
N PRO A 147 16.79 19.94 0.60
CA PRO A 147 16.62 19.32 -0.69
C PRO A 147 15.40 19.92 -1.40
N TRP A 148 15.44 20.12 -2.71
CA TRP A 148 14.24 20.50 -3.45
C TRP A 148 13.23 19.36 -3.49
N TYR A 149 13.68 18.10 -3.37
CA TYR A 149 12.82 16.93 -3.18
C TYR A 149 13.51 15.88 -2.31
N ALA A 150 12.79 15.28 -1.38
CA ALA A 150 13.28 14.12 -0.65
C ALA A 150 12.14 13.14 -0.42
N PHE A 151 12.47 11.86 -0.30
CA PHE A 151 11.44 10.86 -0.04
C PHE A 151 11.98 9.60 0.63
N THR A 152 11.06 8.80 1.15
CA THR A 152 11.35 7.45 1.65
C THR A 152 10.57 6.40 0.89
N HIS A 153 11.14 5.22 0.69
CA HIS A 153 10.41 4.13 0.04
C HIS A 153 10.84 2.77 0.58
N ALA A 154 9.97 1.76 0.49
CA ALA A 154 10.19 0.42 1.05
C ALA A 154 10.23 -0.65 -0.06
N TYR A 155 11.03 -0.44 -1.10
CA TYR A 155 11.10 -1.27 -2.30
C TYR A 155 12.47 -1.92 -2.43
N ASP A 156 12.49 -3.09 -3.06
CA ASP A 156 13.70 -3.85 -3.36
C ASP A 156 14.50 -3.27 -4.53
N GLU A 157 13.78 -2.66 -5.48
CA GLU A 157 14.32 -2.02 -6.68
C GLU A 157 14.04 -0.52 -6.63
N GLN A 158 14.79 0.26 -7.40
CA GLN A 158 14.53 1.69 -7.52
C GLN A 158 13.14 1.87 -8.15
N PRO A 159 12.14 2.42 -7.44
CA PRO A 159 10.78 2.36 -7.92
C PRO A 159 10.63 3.28 -9.11
N SER A 160 10.04 2.78 -10.19
CA SER A 160 9.63 3.60 -11.32
C SER A 160 8.60 4.63 -10.84
N GLY A 161 8.68 5.85 -11.38
CA GLY A 161 7.67 6.89 -11.14
C GLY A 161 7.74 7.61 -9.79
N ILE A 162 8.75 7.39 -8.94
CA ILE A 162 8.94 8.24 -7.72
C ILE A 162 10.23 9.07 -7.76
N VAL A 163 11.18 8.69 -8.62
CA VAL A 163 12.44 9.41 -8.83
C VAL A 163 12.19 10.43 -9.93
N PRO A 164 12.41 11.72 -9.69
CA PRO A 164 12.18 12.75 -10.68
C PRO A 164 13.16 12.62 -11.85
N ASP A 165 12.70 12.92 -13.07
CA ASP A 165 13.51 12.84 -14.29
C ASP A 165 14.37 14.10 -14.55
N ASP A 166 14.02 15.24 -13.93
CA ASP A 166 14.75 16.51 -14.02
C ASP A 166 14.59 17.36 -12.73
N SER A 167 15.25 18.53 -12.66
CA SER A 167 15.30 19.41 -11.50
C SER A 167 15.11 20.91 -11.85
N PRO A 168 14.13 21.60 -11.21
CA PRO A 168 12.95 21.01 -10.57
C PRO A 168 12.09 20.34 -11.66
N PRO A 169 11.50 19.18 -11.40
CA PRO A 169 10.81 18.43 -12.44
C PRO A 169 9.54 19.15 -12.88
N GLU A 170 9.34 19.26 -14.19
CA GLU A 170 8.03 19.58 -14.79
C GLU A 170 7.14 18.32 -14.86
N SER A 171 7.74 17.13 -14.84
CA SER A 171 7.10 15.80 -14.93
C SER A 171 7.93 14.71 -14.22
N GLY A 172 7.47 13.45 -14.15
CA GLY A 172 8.31 12.31 -13.74
C GLY A 172 8.10 11.76 -12.33
N ILE A 173 7.23 12.37 -11.52
CA ILE A 173 6.64 11.69 -10.35
C ILE A 173 5.23 11.27 -10.73
N GLU A 174 5.04 9.97 -10.84
CA GLU A 174 3.79 9.28 -11.17
C GLU A 174 3.16 8.64 -9.92
N ARG A 175 3.90 8.58 -8.81
CA ARG A 175 3.47 7.98 -7.54
C ARG A 175 4.05 8.71 -6.33
N LEU A 176 3.30 8.78 -5.24
CA LEU A 176 3.76 9.34 -3.98
C LEU A 176 4.29 8.24 -3.05
N PRO A 177 5.56 8.35 -2.59
CA PRO A 177 6.07 7.49 -1.52
C PRO A 177 5.38 7.73 -0.16
N TRP A 178 5.55 6.79 0.78
CA TRP A 178 5.03 6.89 2.14
C TRP A 178 5.34 8.22 2.83
N LEU A 179 6.57 8.71 2.67
CA LEU A 179 6.99 10.02 3.15
C LEU A 179 7.66 10.79 2.01
N SER A 180 7.18 11.99 1.74
CA SER A 180 7.65 12.88 0.68
C SER A 180 7.87 14.28 1.23
N PHE A 181 8.96 14.93 0.84
CA PHE A 181 9.22 16.33 1.12
C PHE A 181 9.34 17.10 -0.19
N PHE A 182 8.59 18.19 -0.29
CA PHE A 182 8.59 19.09 -1.42
C PHE A 182 9.13 20.45 -0.98
N GLY A 183 10.29 20.82 -1.52
CA GLY A 183 10.87 22.15 -1.36
C GLY A 183 10.03 23.23 -2.05
N SER A 184 10.41 24.49 -1.83
CA SER A 184 9.69 25.65 -2.39
C SER A 184 9.58 25.65 -3.93
N GLU A 185 10.50 24.96 -4.60
CA GLU A 185 10.57 24.77 -6.05
C GLU A 185 9.33 24.06 -6.61
N TRP A 186 8.60 23.32 -5.78
CA TRP A 186 7.40 22.59 -6.18
C TRP A 186 6.12 23.40 -6.05
N TYR A 187 6.15 24.56 -5.40
CA TYR A 187 4.93 25.31 -5.07
C TYR A 187 4.17 25.70 -6.33
N ASP A 188 4.85 26.26 -7.33
CA ASP A 188 4.19 26.69 -8.57
C ASP A 188 3.55 25.52 -9.31
N ARG A 189 4.23 24.36 -9.34
CA ARG A 189 3.73 23.15 -9.98
C ARG A 189 2.44 22.62 -9.34
N PHE A 190 2.36 22.68 -8.01
CA PHE A 190 1.20 22.21 -7.27
C PHE A 190 0.14 23.27 -7.04
N GLY A 191 0.20 24.43 -7.72
CA GLY A 191 -0.80 25.49 -7.57
C GLY A 191 -0.69 26.28 -6.25
N GLY A 192 0.51 26.31 -5.66
CA GLY A 192 0.88 27.11 -4.50
C GLY A 192 1.14 26.29 -3.24
N ARG A 193 1.81 26.93 -2.27
CA ARG A 193 2.10 26.36 -0.95
C ARG A 193 0.84 25.90 -0.21
N ASP A 194 -0.23 26.70 -0.27
CA ASP A 194 -1.48 26.40 0.43
C ASP A 194 -2.16 25.13 -0.10
N ARG A 195 -2.01 24.86 -1.41
CA ARG A 195 -2.52 23.63 -2.02
C ARG A 195 -1.81 22.41 -1.47
N LEU A 196 -0.48 22.43 -1.42
CA LEU A 196 0.32 21.37 -0.78
C LEU A 196 -0.07 21.16 0.70
N LEU A 197 -0.29 22.24 1.46
CA LEU A 197 -0.74 22.13 2.86
C LEU A 197 -2.12 21.49 3.01
N ALA A 198 -2.98 21.67 2.00
CA ALA A 198 -4.31 21.07 1.94
C ALA A 198 -4.32 19.68 1.28
N ALA A 199 -3.16 19.10 0.98
CA ALA A 199 -3.03 17.74 0.47
C ALA A 199 -3.79 16.77 1.39
N PRO A 200 -4.65 15.89 0.83
CA PRO A 200 -5.45 14.99 1.63
C PRO A 200 -4.63 13.78 2.05
N ALA A 201 -3.51 13.97 2.76
CA ALA A 201 -2.65 12.89 3.24
C ALA A 201 -2.91 12.56 4.72
N TRP A 202 -2.31 11.48 5.25
CA TRP A 202 -2.40 11.15 6.67
C TRP A 202 -1.88 12.28 7.56
N LYS A 203 -0.73 12.86 7.20
CA LYS A 203 -0.18 14.02 7.90
C LYS A 203 0.56 14.92 6.92
N VAL A 204 0.27 16.22 7.01
CA VAL A 204 1.02 17.26 6.30
C VAL A 204 1.66 18.17 7.33
N HIS A 205 2.94 18.45 7.17
CA HIS A 205 3.72 19.29 8.07
C HIS A 205 4.45 20.37 7.29
N SER A 206 4.20 21.64 7.64
CA SER A 206 4.98 22.75 7.12
C SER A 206 6.34 22.80 7.80
N MET A 207 7.38 22.96 7.01
CA MET A 207 8.74 23.26 7.46
C MET A 207 9.15 24.62 6.88
N ASP A 208 10.25 25.19 7.37
CA ASP A 208 10.77 26.46 6.83
C ASP A 208 11.26 26.30 5.39
N THR A 209 11.74 25.11 5.04
CA THR A 209 12.35 24.79 3.74
C THR A 209 11.37 24.18 2.73
N GLY A 210 10.14 23.85 3.15
CA GLY A 210 9.20 23.12 2.29
C GLY A 210 8.04 22.48 3.06
N ILE A 211 7.41 21.48 2.45
CA ILE A 211 6.26 20.76 3.01
C ILE A 211 6.56 19.26 3.01
N LEU A 212 6.39 18.65 4.17
CA LEU A 212 6.45 17.20 4.38
C LEU A 212 5.04 16.60 4.30
N ILE A 213 4.88 15.59 3.48
CA ILE A 213 3.64 14.83 3.29
C ILE A 213 3.90 13.38 3.67
N ARG A 214 3.06 12.83 4.54
CA ARG A 214 3.07 11.44 4.97
C ARG A 214 1.74 10.81 4.58
N GLU A 215 1.79 9.76 3.75
CA GLU A 215 0.59 9.13 3.21
C GLU A 215 -0.10 8.22 4.23
N HIS A 216 0.63 7.53 5.12
CA HIS A 216 0.09 6.58 6.12
C HIS A 216 0.78 6.68 7.48
N ASP A 217 0.20 6.04 8.50
CA ASP A 217 0.78 5.96 9.84
C ASP A 217 2.08 5.13 9.89
N PHE A 218 2.25 4.08 9.11
CA PHE A 218 3.49 3.29 9.09
C PHE A 218 4.05 3.09 7.67
N PRO A 219 5.38 2.95 7.51
CA PRO A 219 5.93 2.39 6.28
C PRO A 219 5.42 0.96 6.13
N THR A 220 4.80 0.64 5.00
CA THR A 220 4.31 -0.71 4.76
C THR A 220 5.41 -1.63 4.22
N ALA A 221 5.37 -2.89 4.64
CA ALA A 221 6.21 -3.99 4.16
C ALA A 221 5.48 -4.89 3.15
N ASN A 222 4.36 -4.43 2.57
CA ASN A 222 3.57 -5.18 1.60
C ASN A 222 3.23 -4.29 0.41
N TYR A 223 3.58 -4.75 -0.80
CA TYR A 223 3.27 -4.06 -2.06
C TYR A 223 1.80 -3.66 -2.20
N ALA A 224 0.86 -4.50 -1.74
CA ALA A 224 -0.58 -4.22 -1.81
C ALA A 224 -1.02 -3.05 -0.90
N ASP A 225 -0.22 -2.77 0.13
CA ASP A 225 -0.52 -1.73 1.12
C ASP A 225 0.29 -0.45 0.85
N ILE A 226 1.19 -0.43 -0.15
CA ILE A 226 1.96 0.78 -0.49
C ILE A 226 1.06 1.85 -1.11
N ASP A 227 -0.03 1.44 -1.73
CA ASP A 227 -1.03 2.33 -2.32
C ASP A 227 -2.19 2.65 -1.34
N ARG A 228 -2.14 2.21 -0.07
CA ARG A 228 -3.24 2.40 0.92
C ARG A 228 -3.28 3.81 1.51
N GLY A 229 -3.47 4.81 0.65
CA GLY A 229 -3.60 6.23 0.94
C GLY A 229 -4.65 6.63 1.97
N SER A 230 -4.61 7.92 2.28
CA SER A 230 -5.83 8.63 2.64
C SER A 230 -7.00 8.22 1.72
N PRO A 231 -8.24 8.22 2.22
CA PRO A 231 -9.42 7.91 1.41
C PRO A 231 -9.53 8.74 0.11
N LEU A 232 -8.90 9.92 0.06
CA LEU A 232 -8.79 10.72 -1.16
C LEU A 232 -7.34 10.66 -1.64
N SER A 233 -7.15 10.43 -2.94
CA SER A 233 -5.82 10.34 -3.53
C SER A 233 -5.08 11.67 -3.44
N THR A 234 -3.99 11.70 -2.67
CA THR A 234 -3.06 12.83 -2.64
C THR A 234 -2.44 13.05 -4.02
N TYR A 235 -2.16 11.97 -4.75
CA TYR A 235 -1.60 12.04 -6.09
C TYR A 235 -2.53 12.78 -7.06
N GLU A 236 -3.80 12.37 -7.15
CA GLU A 236 -4.78 13.01 -8.04
C GLU A 236 -4.99 14.48 -7.65
N TYR A 237 -4.98 14.79 -6.35
CA TYR A 237 -5.12 16.16 -5.88
C TYR A 237 -3.93 17.05 -6.26
N LEU A 238 -2.69 16.57 -6.10
CA LEU A 238 -1.50 17.38 -6.36
C LEU A 238 -1.10 17.37 -7.84
N PHE A 239 -0.98 16.20 -8.45
CA PHE A 239 -0.40 16.02 -9.79
C PHE A 239 -1.44 16.17 -10.90
N GLU A 240 -2.65 15.64 -10.71
CA GLU A 240 -3.75 15.81 -11.68
C GLU A 240 -4.57 17.08 -11.43
N GLN A 241 -4.19 17.85 -10.40
CA GLN A 241 -4.83 19.12 -10.01
C GLN A 241 -6.34 19.02 -9.73
N ARG A 242 -6.85 17.82 -9.44
CA ARG A 242 -8.25 17.60 -9.09
C ARG A 242 -8.58 18.27 -7.76
N SER A 243 -9.75 18.89 -7.65
CA SER A 243 -10.17 19.53 -6.40
C SER A 243 -10.60 18.50 -5.36
N LEU A 244 -10.49 18.84 -4.07
CA LEU A 244 -11.01 17.98 -3.00
C LEU A 244 -12.52 17.74 -3.13
N SER A 245 -13.28 18.70 -3.66
CA SER A 245 -14.71 18.54 -3.94
C SER A 245 -14.97 17.47 -5.00
N GLU A 246 -14.20 17.45 -6.09
CA GLU A 246 -14.34 16.44 -7.14
C GLU A 246 -13.97 15.05 -6.62
N LEU A 247 -12.86 14.94 -5.88
CA LEU A 247 -12.43 13.66 -5.30
C LEU A 247 -13.44 13.13 -4.29
N ARG A 248 -14.00 13.99 -3.44
CA ARG A 248 -15.06 13.61 -2.49
C ARG A 248 -16.34 13.19 -3.23
N ALA A 249 -16.74 13.93 -4.26
CA ALA A 249 -17.93 13.60 -5.05
C ALA A 249 -17.76 12.27 -5.78
N GLU A 250 -16.60 12.01 -6.38
CA GLU A 250 -16.31 10.72 -7.01
C GLU A 250 -16.29 9.59 -5.99
N ARG A 251 -15.57 9.74 -4.87
CA ARG A 251 -15.53 8.72 -3.83
C ARG A 251 -16.94 8.41 -3.32
N GLN A 252 -17.75 9.45 -3.09
CA GLN A 252 -19.14 9.27 -2.65
C GLN A 252 -19.99 8.57 -3.71
N ARG A 253 -19.80 8.90 -4.99
CA ARG A 253 -20.43 8.20 -6.11
C ARG A 253 -20.05 6.72 -6.10
N LYS A 254 -18.75 6.41 -6.11
CA LYS A 254 -18.22 5.04 -6.08
C LYS A 254 -18.70 4.26 -4.86
N LYS A 255 -18.77 4.89 -3.68
CA LYS A 255 -19.34 4.27 -2.47
C LYS A 255 -20.81 3.90 -2.66
N ASN A 256 -21.57 4.77 -3.32
CA ASN A 256 -23.00 4.58 -3.56
C ASN A 256 -23.31 3.76 -4.82
N THR A 257 -22.29 3.37 -5.58
CA THR A 257 -22.43 2.58 -6.80
C THR A 257 -22.05 1.14 -6.51
N VAL A 258 -22.98 0.22 -6.71
CA VAL A 258 -22.77 -1.22 -6.53
C VAL A 258 -22.21 -1.82 -7.81
N ARG A 259 -21.30 -2.79 -7.68
CA ARG A 259 -20.78 -3.62 -8.75
C ARG A 259 -21.06 -5.08 -8.42
N ASP A 260 -21.89 -5.69 -9.25
CA ASP A 260 -22.08 -7.13 -9.28
C ASP A 260 -21.11 -7.71 -10.34
N PRO A 261 -20.06 -8.44 -9.94
CA PRO A 261 -19.04 -8.90 -10.88
C PRO A 261 -19.61 -9.82 -11.96
N PHE A 262 -20.74 -10.49 -11.69
CA PHE A 262 -21.36 -11.41 -12.63
C PHE A 262 -22.10 -10.70 -13.79
N LEU A 263 -22.24 -9.37 -13.75
CA LEU A 263 -22.74 -8.57 -14.89
C LEU A 263 -21.75 -8.53 -16.07
N GLU A 264 -20.49 -8.89 -15.85
CA GLU A 264 -19.44 -8.93 -16.88
C GLU A 264 -19.36 -10.30 -17.59
N LEU A 265 -19.99 -11.34 -17.03
CA LEU A 265 -20.08 -12.67 -17.65
C LEU A 265 -21.13 -12.70 -18.76
N GLU A 266 -20.90 -13.39 -19.87
CA GLU A 266 -21.97 -13.57 -20.87
C GLU A 266 -23.04 -14.56 -20.37
N PRO A 267 -24.28 -14.51 -20.88
CA PRO A 267 -25.25 -15.56 -20.61
C PRO A 267 -24.71 -16.94 -20.99
N GLY A 268 -24.72 -17.87 -20.03
CA GLY A 268 -24.13 -19.20 -20.14
C GLY A 268 -22.75 -19.34 -19.52
N ASP A 269 -22.06 -18.23 -19.23
CA ASP A 269 -20.76 -18.26 -18.56
C ASP A 269 -20.92 -18.62 -17.08
N ARG A 270 -19.87 -19.23 -16.54
CA ARG A 270 -19.84 -19.77 -15.19
C ARG A 270 -18.97 -18.90 -14.29
N GLY A 271 -19.32 -18.90 -13.01
CA GLY A 271 -18.51 -18.29 -11.98
C GLY A 271 -18.81 -18.89 -10.62
N CYS A 272 -18.25 -18.24 -9.61
CA CYS A 272 -18.22 -18.74 -8.25
C CYS A 272 -18.70 -17.64 -7.29
N ASP A 273 -19.94 -17.74 -6.80
CA ASP A 273 -20.53 -16.71 -5.94
C ASP A 273 -20.33 -17.02 -4.46
N ILE A 274 -19.90 -16.04 -3.69
CA ILE A 274 -19.78 -16.09 -2.24
C ILE A 274 -21.09 -15.59 -1.66
N VAL A 275 -21.81 -16.45 -0.93
CA VAL A 275 -23.13 -16.10 -0.39
C VAL A 275 -23.19 -16.29 1.12
N ALA A 276 -23.97 -15.43 1.77
CA ALA A 276 -24.31 -15.56 3.18
C ALA A 276 -25.52 -16.50 3.36
N CYS A 277 -25.52 -17.28 4.44
CA CYS A 277 -26.67 -18.09 4.82
C CYS A 277 -27.73 -17.24 5.52
N LYS A 278 -28.96 -17.76 5.58
CA LYS A 278 -30.06 -17.09 6.27
C LYS A 278 -29.89 -16.98 7.77
N THR A 279 -29.07 -17.82 8.39
CA THR A 279 -28.77 -17.69 9.82
C THR A 279 -27.96 -16.43 10.12
N HIS A 280 -27.23 -15.91 9.12
CA HIS A 280 -26.51 -14.64 9.22
C HIS A 280 -27.30 -13.46 8.65
N ILE A 281 -28.48 -13.67 8.03
CA ILE A 281 -29.25 -12.60 7.41
C ILE A 281 -30.70 -12.59 7.90
N SER A 282 -31.25 -11.40 8.19
CA SER A 282 -32.67 -11.25 8.53
C SER A 282 -33.56 -11.82 7.42
N PRO A 283 -34.67 -12.54 7.72
CA PRO A 283 -35.50 -13.22 6.72
C PRO A 283 -36.25 -12.32 5.71
N ASP A 284 -36.17 -10.99 5.85
CA ASP A 284 -36.92 -10.01 5.05
C ASP A 284 -36.05 -9.35 3.96
N THR A 285 -35.25 -10.15 3.26
CA THR A 285 -34.21 -9.68 2.31
C THR A 285 -34.74 -9.16 0.98
N THR A 286 -36.04 -9.24 0.74
CA THR A 286 -36.63 -8.88 -0.57
C THR A 286 -36.65 -7.40 -0.90
N GLU A 287 -36.42 -6.56 0.09
CA GLU A 287 -36.29 -5.10 -0.07
C GLU A 287 -34.87 -4.61 0.27
N ASP A 288 -33.93 -5.52 0.52
CA ASP A 288 -32.59 -5.15 0.94
C ASP A 288 -31.85 -4.45 -0.23
N ASP A 289 -31.49 -3.20 0.00
CA ASP A 289 -30.59 -2.43 -0.83
C ASP A 289 -29.17 -2.99 -0.68
N TYR A 290 -28.57 -3.45 -1.78
CA TYR A 290 -27.22 -4.02 -1.72
C TYR A 290 -26.16 -3.04 -1.21
N ARG A 291 -26.42 -1.72 -1.25
CA ARG A 291 -25.55 -0.72 -0.62
C ARG A 291 -25.47 -0.88 0.90
N GLU A 292 -26.58 -1.25 1.53
CA GLU A 292 -26.64 -1.49 2.98
C GLU A 292 -26.02 -2.86 3.33
N ILE A 293 -26.23 -3.86 2.47
CA ILE A 293 -25.62 -5.19 2.61
C ILE A 293 -24.09 -5.09 2.57
N THR A 294 -23.52 -4.32 1.64
CA THR A 294 -22.06 -4.19 1.51
C THR A 294 -21.38 -3.54 2.71
N ASP A 295 -22.11 -2.72 3.47
CA ASP A 295 -21.63 -2.10 4.70
C ASP A 295 -21.88 -2.99 5.95
N ARG A 296 -22.81 -3.96 5.87
CA ARG A 296 -23.28 -4.78 7.01
C ARG A 296 -22.50 -6.09 7.21
N PHE A 297 -22.01 -6.70 6.12
CA PHE A 297 -21.40 -8.03 6.18
C PHE A 297 -19.88 -7.98 5.99
N ASP A 298 -19.16 -8.71 6.83
CA ASP A 298 -17.71 -8.87 6.74
C ASP A 298 -17.35 -10.26 6.20
N THR A 299 -16.06 -10.45 5.91
CA THR A 299 -15.41 -11.70 5.53
C THR A 299 -15.73 -12.89 6.44
N ASN A 300 -16.12 -12.64 7.70
CA ASN A 300 -16.54 -13.68 8.64
C ASN A 300 -17.97 -14.18 8.42
N ASP A 301 -18.82 -13.46 7.68
CA ASP A 301 -20.21 -13.85 7.37
C ASP A 301 -20.34 -14.72 6.12
N ARG A 302 -19.21 -15.11 5.52
CA ARG A 302 -19.15 -16.02 4.37
C ARG A 302 -19.59 -17.40 4.78
N CYS A 303 -20.65 -17.89 4.16
CA CYS A 303 -21.25 -19.17 4.51
C CYS A 303 -21.06 -20.23 3.43
N TYR A 304 -21.20 -19.84 2.16
CA TYR A 304 -21.07 -20.74 1.03
C TYR A 304 -20.33 -20.11 -0.13
N VAL A 305 -19.75 -21.00 -0.92
CA VAL A 305 -19.20 -20.73 -2.24
C VAL A 305 -20.00 -21.59 -3.21
N LEU A 306 -20.76 -20.96 -4.11
CA LEU A 306 -21.64 -21.62 -5.06
C LEU A 306 -21.11 -21.51 -6.49
N TRP A 307 -21.11 -22.63 -7.20
CA TRP A 307 -20.89 -22.67 -8.64
C TRP A 307 -22.15 -22.17 -9.31
N VAL A 308 -22.05 -21.05 -9.99
CA VAL A 308 -23.17 -20.36 -10.62
C VAL A 308 -22.95 -20.22 -12.11
N GLN A 309 -24.05 -20.13 -12.85
CA GLN A 309 -24.09 -19.76 -14.25
C GLN A 309 -25.04 -18.58 -14.40
N ARG A 310 -24.63 -17.58 -15.20
CA ARG A 310 -25.53 -16.48 -15.60
C ARG A 310 -26.51 -16.99 -16.64
N ASP A 311 -27.81 -16.79 -16.42
CA ASP A 311 -28.83 -17.08 -17.44
C ASP A 311 -29.17 -15.86 -18.31
N GLU A 312 -29.96 -16.06 -19.37
CA GLU A 312 -30.35 -15.01 -20.32
C GLU A 312 -31.21 -13.87 -19.70
N HIS A 313 -31.63 -14.01 -18.44
CA HIS A 313 -32.50 -13.05 -17.75
C HIS A 313 -31.79 -12.35 -16.59
N ASP A 314 -30.45 -12.31 -16.61
CA ASP A 314 -29.62 -11.70 -15.57
C ASP A 314 -29.88 -12.31 -14.19
N ARG A 315 -29.94 -13.64 -14.15
CA ARG A 315 -30.04 -14.42 -12.91
C ARG A 315 -28.88 -15.39 -12.80
N LEU A 316 -28.48 -15.66 -11.57
CA LEU A 316 -27.55 -16.73 -11.26
C LEU A 316 -28.32 -18.01 -10.93
N ARG A 317 -27.89 -19.09 -11.55
CA ARG A 317 -28.38 -20.44 -11.30
C ARG A 317 -27.25 -21.33 -10.84
N GLU A 318 -27.52 -22.21 -9.90
CA GLU A 318 -26.56 -23.22 -9.47
C GLU A 318 -26.26 -24.17 -10.65
N VAL A 319 -24.98 -24.37 -10.95
CA VAL A 319 -24.53 -25.17 -12.11
C VAL A 319 -25.07 -26.60 -12.07
N ASP A 320 -25.10 -27.21 -10.88
CA ASP A 320 -25.41 -28.64 -10.72
C ASP A 320 -26.91 -28.96 -10.85
N THR A 321 -27.75 -28.06 -10.35
CA THR A 321 -29.20 -28.29 -10.22
C THR A 321 -30.03 -27.43 -11.14
N GLY A 322 -29.45 -26.36 -11.69
CA GLY A 322 -30.16 -25.31 -12.42
C GLY A 322 -31.09 -24.47 -11.54
N LEU A 323 -31.05 -24.65 -10.22
CA LEU A 323 -31.91 -23.91 -9.29
C LEU A 323 -31.52 -22.43 -9.26
N PHE A 324 -32.54 -21.58 -9.13
CA PHE A 324 -32.36 -20.15 -8.97
C PHE A 324 -31.61 -19.85 -7.67
N VAL A 325 -30.59 -19.00 -7.76
CA VAL A 325 -29.79 -18.52 -6.62
C VAL A 325 -30.20 -17.10 -6.28
N ARG A 326 -30.04 -16.18 -7.23
CA ARG A 326 -30.39 -14.76 -7.09
C ARG A 326 -30.48 -14.05 -8.43
N ARG A 327 -31.10 -12.88 -8.46
CA ARG A 327 -30.94 -11.92 -9.56
C ARG A 327 -29.59 -11.21 -9.48
N LEU A 328 -29.10 -10.77 -10.63
CA LEU A 328 -28.00 -9.82 -10.70
C LEU A 328 -28.44 -8.44 -10.20
N VAL A 329 -27.49 -7.64 -9.74
CA VAL A 329 -27.75 -6.36 -9.09
C VAL A 329 -27.17 -5.23 -9.92
N ASP A 330 -27.97 -4.20 -10.18
CA ASP A 330 -27.54 -3.03 -10.95
C ASP A 330 -26.66 -2.06 -10.14
N ALA A 331 -26.18 -1.02 -10.81
CA ALA A 331 -25.34 0.02 -10.22
C ALA A 331 -25.98 0.76 -9.03
N THR A 332 -27.30 0.71 -8.86
CA THR A 332 -28.04 1.35 -7.78
C THR A 332 -28.19 0.46 -6.54
N GLY A 333 -27.79 -0.81 -6.64
CA GLY A 333 -28.02 -1.82 -5.61
C GLY A 333 -29.35 -2.55 -5.75
N THR A 334 -30.06 -2.38 -6.89
CA THR A 334 -31.38 -2.97 -7.12
C THR A 334 -31.26 -4.27 -7.93
N PRO A 335 -31.93 -5.36 -7.52
CA PRO A 335 -32.02 -6.58 -8.32
C PRO A 335 -32.67 -6.34 -9.70
N ILE A 336 -32.05 -6.87 -10.75
CA ILE A 336 -32.48 -6.73 -12.15
C ILE A 336 -33.57 -7.75 -12.46
N GLY A 337 -34.66 -7.26 -13.05
CA GLY A 337 -35.78 -8.08 -13.49
C GLY A 337 -36.56 -8.75 -12.36
N ASP A 338 -37.49 -9.63 -12.76
CA ASP A 338 -38.39 -10.30 -11.83
C ASP A 338 -37.79 -11.60 -11.30
N ARG A 339 -38.02 -11.88 -10.01
CA ARG A 339 -37.76 -13.20 -9.45
C ARG A 339 -38.73 -14.22 -10.09
N PRO A 340 -38.30 -15.47 -10.38
CA PRO A 340 -39.21 -16.48 -10.91
C PRO A 340 -40.43 -16.70 -9.99
N GLU A 341 -41.64 -16.75 -10.55
CA GLU A 341 -42.90 -16.78 -9.79
C GLU A 341 -43.00 -17.92 -8.75
N HIS A 342 -42.34 -19.05 -9.02
CA HIS A 342 -42.34 -20.24 -8.16
C HIS A 342 -41.27 -20.20 -7.05
N VAL A 343 -40.41 -19.18 -7.05
CA VAL A 343 -39.36 -19.00 -6.04
C VAL A 343 -39.85 -17.95 -5.04
N PRO A 344 -40.10 -18.33 -3.78
CA PRO A 344 -40.56 -17.39 -2.78
C PRO A 344 -39.41 -16.44 -2.35
N PRO A 345 -39.74 -15.22 -1.86
CA PRO A 345 -38.80 -14.23 -1.29
C PRO A 345 -37.59 -14.79 -0.57
N GLU A 346 -37.86 -15.65 0.40
CA GLU A 346 -36.90 -16.24 1.31
C GLU A 346 -35.96 -17.24 0.63
N ARG A 347 -36.10 -17.51 -0.67
CA ARG A 347 -35.18 -18.38 -1.42
C ARG A 347 -34.27 -17.62 -2.37
N GLU A 348 -34.26 -16.30 -2.34
CA GLU A 348 -33.24 -15.50 -3.01
C GLU A 348 -32.06 -15.28 -2.06
N LEU A 349 -30.85 -15.67 -2.48
CA LEU A 349 -29.64 -15.53 -1.66
C LEU A 349 -29.00 -14.15 -1.83
N ILE A 350 -28.31 -13.72 -0.78
CA ILE A 350 -27.49 -12.52 -0.81
C ILE A 350 -26.04 -12.87 -1.13
N SER A 351 -25.51 -12.21 -2.15
CA SER A 351 -24.12 -12.31 -2.52
C SER A 351 -23.26 -11.32 -1.74
N LEU A 352 -22.16 -11.84 -1.19
CA LEU A 352 -21.06 -11.09 -0.60
C LEU A 352 -19.98 -10.75 -1.65
N SER A 353 -20.13 -11.26 -2.87
CA SER A 353 -19.29 -10.91 -4.03
C SER A 353 -19.67 -9.54 -4.60
N VAL A 354 -20.95 -9.16 -4.47
CA VAL A 354 -21.45 -7.83 -4.82
C VAL A 354 -20.87 -6.82 -3.84
N ARG A 355 -20.20 -5.78 -4.37
CA ARG A 355 -19.50 -4.76 -3.58
C ARG A 355 -19.72 -3.38 -4.15
N ASN A 356 -19.46 -2.34 -3.37
CA ASN A 356 -19.38 -1.01 -3.95
C ASN A 356 -18.15 -0.87 -4.89
N GLU A 357 -18.16 0.11 -5.77
CA GLU A 357 -17.10 0.34 -6.76
C GLU A 357 -15.74 0.68 -6.09
N LEU A 358 -15.74 1.17 -4.84
CA LEU A 358 -14.50 1.46 -4.10
C LEU A 358 -13.71 0.19 -3.74
N ASP A 359 -14.40 -0.89 -3.38
CA ASP A 359 -13.79 -2.13 -2.87
C ASP A 359 -14.17 -3.36 -3.71
N SER A 360 -14.47 -3.15 -5.00
CA SER A 360 -14.91 -4.21 -5.90
C SER A 360 -13.77 -5.16 -6.29
N TRP A 361 -14.13 -6.44 -6.45
CA TRP A 361 -13.25 -7.44 -7.03
C TRP A 361 -13.49 -7.57 -8.53
N PRO A 362 -12.44 -7.82 -9.33
CA PRO A 362 -12.59 -7.98 -10.77
C PRO A 362 -13.27 -9.32 -11.11
N VAL A 363 -13.95 -9.42 -12.27
CA VAL A 363 -14.75 -10.60 -12.63
C VAL A 363 -13.91 -11.88 -12.74
N GLU A 364 -12.67 -11.77 -13.18
CA GLU A 364 -11.71 -12.88 -13.35
C GLU A 364 -11.39 -13.56 -12.02
N PHE A 365 -11.62 -12.86 -10.90
CA PHE A 365 -11.50 -13.45 -9.58
C PHE A 365 -12.60 -14.50 -9.32
N PHE A 366 -13.79 -14.34 -9.93
CA PHE A 366 -14.95 -15.21 -9.78
C PHE A 366 -15.19 -16.15 -10.97
N GLU A 367 -14.69 -15.80 -12.15
CA GLU A 367 -14.91 -16.53 -13.39
C GLU A 367 -14.38 -17.97 -13.32
N MET A 368 -15.07 -18.85 -14.03
CA MET A 368 -14.77 -20.28 -14.09
C MET A 368 -14.71 -20.77 -15.53
N GLU A 369 -13.55 -21.31 -15.93
CA GLU A 369 -13.39 -21.90 -17.27
C GLU A 369 -14.16 -23.23 -17.41
N THR A 370 -14.16 -24.06 -16.36
CA THR A 370 -14.83 -25.37 -16.36
C THR A 370 -15.46 -25.67 -15.01
N GLU A 371 -16.42 -26.60 -14.96
CA GLU A 371 -17.11 -27.00 -13.72
C GLU A 371 -16.17 -27.64 -12.68
N ASP A 372 -15.12 -28.30 -13.17
CA ASP A 372 -14.14 -29.01 -12.35
C ASP A 372 -13.01 -28.11 -11.84
N GLU A 373 -12.89 -26.89 -12.38
CA GLU A 373 -11.83 -25.96 -12.01
C GLU A 373 -12.39 -24.78 -11.20
N PRO A 374 -12.18 -24.73 -9.87
CA PRO A 374 -12.66 -23.61 -9.06
C PRO A 374 -11.95 -22.32 -9.45
N SER A 375 -12.69 -21.22 -9.45
CA SER A 375 -12.17 -19.87 -9.63
C SER A 375 -11.16 -19.49 -8.54
N THR A 376 -10.48 -18.35 -8.72
CA THR A 376 -9.56 -17.85 -7.69
C THR A 376 -10.29 -17.57 -6.37
N ALA A 377 -11.49 -16.98 -6.42
CA ALA A 377 -12.34 -16.78 -5.26
C ALA A 377 -12.67 -18.10 -4.56
N GLY A 378 -13.05 -19.15 -5.33
CA GLY A 378 -13.35 -20.46 -4.77
C GLY A 378 -12.14 -21.11 -4.09
N ARG A 379 -10.95 -20.98 -4.69
CA ARG A 379 -9.69 -21.47 -4.09
C ARG A 379 -9.31 -20.71 -2.82
N VAL A 380 -9.47 -19.39 -2.83
CA VAL A 380 -9.06 -18.51 -1.71
C VAL A 380 -10.02 -18.62 -0.52
N PHE A 381 -11.33 -18.74 -0.76
CA PHE A 381 -12.34 -18.60 0.30
C PHE A 381 -13.01 -19.89 0.79
N GLY A 382 -12.78 -21.04 0.16
CA GLY A 382 -13.18 -22.30 0.79
C GLY A 382 -13.57 -23.41 -0.16
N LEU A 383 -12.94 -24.56 0.05
CA LEU A 383 -12.88 -25.77 -0.77
C LEU A 383 -14.06 -26.74 -0.62
N HIS A 384 -15.18 -26.34 -0.03
CA HIS A 384 -16.32 -27.25 0.13
C HIS A 384 -17.43 -26.88 -0.83
N ARG A 385 -17.42 -27.55 -1.99
CA ARG A 385 -18.58 -27.61 -2.87
C ARG A 385 -19.77 -28.06 -2.06
N VAL A 386 -20.78 -27.19 -2.00
CA VAL A 386 -22.06 -27.57 -1.41
C VAL A 386 -22.56 -28.77 -2.22
N PRO A 387 -22.88 -29.90 -1.58
CA PRO A 387 -23.41 -31.05 -2.31
C PRO A 387 -24.62 -30.62 -3.13
N ALA A 388 -24.77 -31.13 -4.35
CA ALA A 388 -25.84 -30.76 -5.28
C ALA A 388 -27.27 -30.94 -4.71
N ASP A 389 -27.42 -31.63 -3.58
CA ASP A 389 -28.69 -31.78 -2.87
C ASP A 389 -28.73 -31.12 -1.48
N GLY A 390 -27.64 -30.51 -1.01
CA GLY A 390 -27.46 -30.08 0.37
C GLY A 390 -27.99 -28.67 0.70
N PHE A 391 -27.82 -27.70 -0.20
CA PHE A 391 -28.13 -26.29 0.09
C PHE A 391 -29.60 -26.07 0.48
N TRP A 392 -30.53 -26.64 -0.31
CA TRP A 392 -31.97 -26.45 -0.12
C TRP A 392 -32.63 -27.50 0.78
N ARG A 393 -31.95 -28.62 1.11
CA ARG A 393 -32.50 -29.71 1.94
C ARG A 393 -32.34 -29.50 3.44
N HIS A 394 -31.31 -28.77 3.87
CA HIS A 394 -30.98 -28.66 5.30
C HIS A 394 -31.65 -27.51 6.04
N GLY A 395 -32.51 -26.72 5.38
CA GLY A 395 -33.37 -25.72 6.04
C GLY A 395 -32.59 -24.73 6.90
N ASP A 396 -32.15 -23.62 6.32
CA ASP A 396 -31.70 -22.40 7.02
C ASP A 396 -30.50 -22.53 8.01
N GLU A 397 -29.96 -23.72 8.27
CA GLU A 397 -28.82 -23.98 9.17
C GLU A 397 -27.45 -23.73 8.49
N CYS A 398 -26.58 -22.95 9.13
CA CYS A 398 -25.24 -22.65 8.65
C CYS A 398 -24.30 -23.87 8.77
N PRO A 399 -23.70 -24.40 7.68
CA PRO A 399 -22.83 -25.58 7.75
C PRO A 399 -21.49 -25.31 8.43
N ARG A 400 -21.09 -24.04 8.58
CA ARG A 400 -19.86 -23.68 9.28
C ARG A 400 -19.91 -24.16 10.75
N GLU A 401 -21.07 -24.05 11.40
CA GLU A 401 -21.27 -24.60 12.75
C GLU A 401 -21.34 -26.14 12.78
N LEU A 402 -21.70 -26.78 11.66
CA LEU A 402 -21.70 -28.24 11.54
C LEU A 402 -20.27 -28.78 11.35
N LEU A 403 -19.42 -28.04 10.63
CA LEU A 403 -18.01 -28.39 10.39
C LEU A 403 -17.13 -28.13 11.63
N GLU A 404 -17.34 -27.03 12.36
CA GLU A 404 -16.62 -26.72 13.61
C GLU A 404 -16.99 -27.67 14.77
N LYS A 405 -18.13 -28.36 14.71
CA LYS A 405 -18.53 -29.39 15.69
C LYS A 405 -17.98 -30.79 15.38
N THR A 406 -17.33 -30.98 14.23
CA THR A 406 -16.79 -32.26 13.77
C THR A 406 -15.27 -32.43 13.91
N GLU A 407 -14.58 -31.47 14.53
CA GLU A 407 -13.16 -31.62 14.92
C GLU A 407 -12.96 -32.08 16.37
#